data_AF-A0A522AY27-F1
#
_entry.id   AF-A0A522AY27-F1
#
_cell.length_a   1.000
_cell.length_b   1.000
_cell.length_c   1.000
_cell.angle_alpha   90.00
_cell.angle_beta   90.00
_cell.angle_gamma   90.00
#
_symmetry.space_group_name_H-M   'P 1'
#
loop_
_entity.id
_entity.type
_entity.pdbx_description
1 polymer ?
#
loop_
_entity_poly.entity_id
_entity_poly.type
_entity_poly.pdbx_seq_one_letter_code
_entity_poly.pdbx_strand_id
1 'polypeptide(L)'
;MTSTPTTPASTATSGGTSSAAESRWRTRDILVAAVIGVAFGVVFWAWGLAWGLFAPLNAARDLLYAVWLVPAVLAPLVIRKPGAALFAELVAAGVSALLGSAWGPDTLLSGFVQGAAAELIFAFTLYRLWSFPVLSLAAVASAAAAWLHDWVLYYQDVAIDVQLIRGLAMAVSAVVIVAAGSLALARSLRRAGVLEGFPTDG
;
A
#
# COMPACT_ATOMS: atom_id res chain seq x y z
N MET A 1 -54.30 25.55 -43.69
CA MET A 1 -54.05 24.11 -43.49
C MET A 1 -52.86 23.72 -44.35
N THR A 2 -51.68 23.61 -43.76
CA THR A 2 -50.47 23.09 -44.39
C THR A 2 -49.64 22.48 -43.29
N SER A 3 -49.56 21.15 -43.30
CA SER A 3 -48.99 20.30 -42.25
C SER A 3 -47.47 20.26 -42.29
N THR A 4 -46.87 20.41 -41.11
CA THR A 4 -45.47 20.16 -40.77
C THR A 4 -45.10 18.69 -40.98
N PRO A 5 -43.90 18.35 -41.49
CA PRO A 5 -43.30 17.05 -41.25
C PRO A 5 -42.32 17.15 -40.06
N THR A 6 -42.65 16.44 -38.99
CA THR A 6 -41.80 16.21 -37.82
C THR A 6 -40.81 15.08 -38.14
N THR A 7 -39.51 15.36 -38.15
CA THR A 7 -38.46 14.32 -38.22
C THR A 7 -38.25 13.70 -36.83
N PRO A 8 -38.30 12.37 -36.66
CA PRO A 8 -38.01 11.73 -35.38
C PRO A 8 -36.50 11.67 -35.10
N ALA A 9 -36.18 11.80 -33.81
CA ALA A 9 -34.83 11.78 -33.24
C ALA A 9 -34.13 10.42 -33.39
N SER A 10 -32.80 10.44 -33.56
CA SER A 10 -31.94 9.28 -33.32
C SER A 10 -31.08 9.56 -32.09
N THR A 11 -31.56 9.11 -30.93
CA THR A 11 -30.76 9.06 -29.71
C THR A 11 -29.95 7.78 -29.75
N ALA A 12 -28.69 7.86 -30.20
CA ALA A 12 -27.77 6.74 -30.11
C ALA A 12 -27.35 6.51 -28.65
N THR A 13 -27.97 5.52 -28.02
CA THR A 13 -27.56 4.99 -26.71
C THR A 13 -26.23 4.25 -26.86
N SER A 14 -25.10 4.93 -26.66
CA SER A 14 -23.80 4.26 -26.46
C SER A 14 -23.61 3.95 -24.96
N GLY A 15 -24.34 2.95 -24.47
CA GLY A 15 -24.25 2.50 -23.08
C GLY A 15 -23.91 1.02 -23.01
N GLY A 16 -22.65 0.68 -22.72
CA GLY A 16 -22.29 -0.68 -22.31
C GLY A 16 -20.91 -1.17 -22.74
N THR A 17 -19.86 -0.69 -22.07
CA THR A 17 -18.57 -1.43 -21.94
C THR A 17 -17.69 -0.84 -20.83
N SER A 18 -18.24 -0.59 -19.63
CA SER A 18 -17.56 0.14 -18.55
C SER A 18 -17.21 -0.73 -17.32
N SER A 19 -16.64 -1.93 -17.51
CA SER A 19 -16.10 -2.69 -16.35
C SER A 19 -14.69 -3.22 -16.59
N ALA A 20 -14.39 -3.74 -17.78
CA ALA A 20 -13.04 -4.23 -18.09
C ALA A 20 -11.98 -3.12 -18.24
N ALA A 21 -12.39 -1.89 -18.57
CA ALA A 21 -11.48 -0.76 -18.73
C ALA A 21 -10.96 -0.19 -17.39
N GLU A 22 -11.62 -0.51 -16.28
CA GLU A 22 -11.35 0.11 -14.98
C GLU A 22 -10.19 -0.58 -14.23
N SER A 23 -10.01 -1.89 -14.43
CA SER A 23 -8.93 -2.68 -13.80
C SER A 23 -7.59 -2.66 -14.56
N ARG A 24 -7.58 -2.22 -15.82
CA ARG A 24 -6.36 -2.20 -16.66
C ARG A 24 -5.41 -1.09 -16.22
N TRP A 25 -4.17 -1.43 -15.90
CA TRP A 25 -3.11 -0.45 -15.62
C TRP A 25 -2.84 0.44 -16.84
N ARG A 26 -2.85 1.76 -16.63
CA ARG A 26 -2.38 2.75 -17.60
C ARG A 26 -0.90 3.02 -17.34
N THR A 27 -0.17 3.50 -18.35
CA THR A 27 1.26 3.84 -18.20
C THR A 27 1.52 4.75 -17.01
N ARG A 28 0.68 5.78 -16.81
CA ARG A 28 0.79 6.69 -15.65
C ARG A 28 0.64 5.97 -14.31
N ASP A 29 -0.19 4.92 -14.24
CA ASP A 29 -0.45 4.20 -12.99
C ASP A 29 0.82 3.41 -12.61
N ILE A 30 1.45 2.78 -13.60
CA ILE A 30 2.73 2.07 -13.44
C ILE A 30 3.83 3.05 -12.99
N LEU A 31 3.93 4.21 -13.67
CA LEU A 31 4.92 5.23 -13.34
C LEU A 31 4.73 5.76 -11.91
N VAL A 32 3.50 6.08 -11.50
CA VAL A 32 3.24 6.57 -10.14
C VAL A 32 3.51 5.50 -9.09
N ALA A 33 3.10 4.23 -9.34
CA ALA A 33 3.41 3.13 -8.44
C ALA A 33 4.92 2.93 -8.28
N ALA A 34 5.65 2.99 -9.39
CA ALA A 34 7.10 2.83 -9.41
C ALA A 34 7.80 3.99 -8.69
N VAL A 35 7.35 5.24 -8.88
CA VAL A 35 7.90 6.40 -8.18
C VAL A 35 7.65 6.30 -6.67
N ILE A 36 6.45 5.91 -6.25
CA ILE A 36 6.15 5.64 -4.84
C ILE A 36 7.08 4.55 -4.30
N GLY A 37 7.17 3.41 -5.00
CA GLY A 37 8.04 2.30 -4.61
C GLY A 37 9.50 2.73 -4.51
N VAL A 38 10.05 3.42 -5.50
CA VAL A 38 11.45 3.89 -5.50
C VAL A 38 11.71 4.88 -4.36
N ALA A 39 10.83 5.86 -4.17
CA ALA A 39 10.97 6.84 -3.08
C ALA A 39 10.99 6.14 -1.71
N PHE A 40 10.07 5.21 -1.48
CA PHE A 40 10.04 4.44 -0.25
C PHE A 40 11.15 3.40 -0.17
N GLY A 41 11.69 2.90 -1.27
CA GLY A 41 12.86 2.03 -1.26
C GLY A 41 14.10 2.71 -0.71
N VAL A 42 14.29 4.01 -1.02
CA VAL A 42 15.33 4.83 -0.38
C VAL A 42 15.03 5.02 1.11
N VAL A 43 13.76 5.25 1.47
CA VAL A 43 13.34 5.35 2.88
C VAL A 43 13.59 4.04 3.62
N PHE A 44 13.29 2.89 3.03
CA PHE A 44 13.49 1.56 3.62
C PHE A 44 14.97 1.31 3.91
N TRP A 45 15.82 1.63 2.94
CA TRP A 45 17.26 1.52 3.08
C TRP A 45 17.78 2.43 4.20
N ALA A 46 17.41 3.72 4.17
CA ALA A 46 17.83 4.68 5.19
C ALA A 46 17.30 4.31 6.58
N TRP A 47 16.06 3.82 6.67
CA TRP A 47 15.46 3.33 7.91
C TRP A 47 16.18 2.09 8.42
N GLY A 48 16.61 1.19 7.52
CA GLY A 48 17.48 0.06 7.84
C GLY A 48 18.80 0.48 8.48
N LEU A 49 19.45 1.52 7.95
CA LEU A 49 20.68 2.07 8.56
C LEU A 49 20.43 2.64 9.96
N ALA A 50 19.32 3.36 10.13
CA ALA A 50 18.94 3.94 11.42
C ALA A 50 18.40 2.90 12.41
N TRP A 51 18.00 1.71 11.95
CA TRP A 51 17.28 0.72 12.75
C TRP A 51 18.04 0.34 14.02
N GLY A 52 19.37 0.21 13.94
CA GLY A 52 20.24 -0.12 15.07
C GLY A 52 20.25 0.94 16.18
N LEU A 53 20.03 2.22 15.84
CA LEU A 53 19.98 3.32 16.81
C LEU A 53 18.80 3.19 17.78
N PHE A 54 17.74 2.49 17.35
CA PHE A 54 16.54 2.27 18.14
C PHE A 54 16.55 0.97 18.95
N ALA A 55 17.67 0.23 18.97
CA ALA A 55 17.81 -0.97 19.80
C ALA A 55 17.49 -0.73 21.30
N PRO A 56 17.86 0.42 21.93
CA PRO A 56 17.53 0.68 23.33
C PRO A 56 16.03 0.80 23.63
N LEU A 57 15.17 0.98 22.62
CA LEU A 57 13.72 1.08 22.80
C LEU A 57 13.05 -0.28 23.08
N ASN A 58 13.78 -1.39 22.99
CA ASN A 58 13.28 -2.75 23.24
C ASN A 58 11.95 -2.99 22.50
N ALA A 59 10.88 -3.39 23.20
CA ALA A 59 9.56 -3.66 22.61
C ALA A 59 8.92 -2.43 21.94
N ALA A 60 9.27 -1.19 22.35
CA ALA A 60 8.77 0.01 21.69
C ALA A 60 9.37 0.22 20.29
N ARG A 61 10.49 -0.47 19.97
CA ARG A 61 11.09 -0.46 18.63
C ARG A 61 10.16 -1.06 17.58
N ASP A 62 9.33 -2.04 17.93
CA ASP A 62 8.40 -2.66 16.97
C ASP A 62 7.31 -1.68 16.49
N LEU A 63 7.04 -0.60 17.24
CA LEU A 63 6.19 0.51 16.78
C LEU A 63 6.81 1.23 15.57
N LEU A 64 8.13 1.22 15.44
CA LEU A 64 8.85 1.88 14.36
C LEU A 64 8.91 1.03 13.08
N TYR A 65 8.47 -0.23 13.12
CA TYR A 65 8.47 -1.13 11.97
C TYR A 65 7.55 -0.63 10.85
N ALA A 66 6.45 0.02 11.21
CA ALA A 66 5.38 0.41 10.29
C ALA A 66 5.84 1.32 9.12
N VAL A 67 7.01 1.95 9.22
CA VAL A 67 7.62 2.72 8.12
C VAL A 67 7.85 1.85 6.87
N TRP A 68 8.20 0.58 7.05
CA TRP A 68 8.37 -0.38 5.96
C TRP A 68 7.06 -0.84 5.32
N LEU A 69 5.90 -0.44 5.82
CA LEU A 69 4.61 -0.96 5.34
C LEU A 69 3.80 0.10 4.60
N VAL A 70 4.31 1.34 4.51
CA VAL A 70 3.60 2.48 3.93
C VAL A 70 3.26 2.28 2.44
N PRO A 71 4.17 1.78 1.56
CA PRO A 71 3.87 1.60 0.14
C PRO A 71 2.69 0.66 -0.10
N ALA A 72 2.60 -0.43 0.67
CA ALA A 72 1.52 -1.40 0.62
C ALA A 72 0.11 -0.81 0.83
N VAL A 73 -0.03 0.39 1.38
CA VAL A 73 -1.33 1.08 1.53
C VAL A 73 -1.40 2.36 0.72
N LEU A 74 -0.31 3.14 0.64
CA LEU A 74 -0.30 4.41 -0.08
C LEU A 74 -0.52 4.23 -1.59
N ALA A 75 0.20 3.30 -2.21
CA ALA A 75 0.08 3.07 -3.65
C ALA A 75 -1.31 2.61 -4.08
N PRO A 76 -1.93 1.57 -3.47
CA PRO A 76 -3.28 1.17 -3.82
C PRO A 76 -4.31 2.27 -3.50
N LEU A 77 -4.13 3.05 -2.43
CA LEU A 77 -5.01 4.18 -2.11
C LEU A 77 -5.07 5.23 -3.23
N VAL A 78 -3.94 5.46 -3.90
CA VAL A 78 -3.83 6.40 -5.03
C VAL A 78 -4.30 5.76 -6.33
N ILE A 79 -3.81 4.55 -6.65
CA ILE A 79 -3.96 3.94 -7.98
C ILE A 79 -5.31 3.22 -8.12
N ARG A 80 -5.78 2.60 -7.05
CA ARG A 80 -7.02 1.83 -6.96
C ARG A 80 -7.15 0.70 -7.98
N LYS A 81 -6.06 -0.04 -8.20
CA LYS A 81 -6.03 -1.18 -9.13
C LYS A 81 -5.46 -2.44 -8.49
N PRO A 82 -5.88 -3.62 -8.99
CA PRO A 82 -5.30 -4.89 -8.55
C PRO A 82 -3.79 -4.93 -8.76
N GLY A 83 -3.09 -5.40 -7.74
CA GLY A 83 -1.65 -5.56 -7.68
C GLY A 83 -0.89 -4.31 -7.23
N ALA A 84 -1.56 -3.20 -6.93
CA ALA A 84 -0.87 -1.94 -6.62
C ALA A 84 -0.14 -1.96 -5.26
N ALA A 85 -0.68 -2.66 -4.27
CA ALA A 85 -0.02 -2.83 -2.97
C ALA A 85 1.26 -3.67 -3.14
N LEU A 86 1.10 -4.86 -3.72
CA LEU A 86 2.20 -5.79 -3.91
C LEU A 86 3.30 -5.21 -4.80
N PHE A 87 2.93 -4.54 -5.90
CA PHE A 87 3.88 -3.94 -6.83
C PHE A 87 4.73 -2.86 -6.15
N ALA A 88 4.11 -1.90 -5.47
CA ALA A 88 4.83 -0.79 -4.86
C ALA A 88 5.74 -1.27 -3.72
N GLU A 89 5.27 -2.23 -2.93
CA GLU A 89 6.04 -2.83 -1.83
C GLU A 89 7.25 -3.61 -2.34
N LEU A 90 7.08 -4.43 -3.39
CA LEU A 90 8.19 -5.15 -4.03
C LEU A 90 9.21 -4.21 -4.68
N VAL A 91 8.76 -3.13 -5.32
CA VAL A 91 9.67 -2.12 -5.89
C VAL A 91 10.46 -1.43 -4.77
N ALA A 92 9.81 -1.06 -3.66
CA ALA A 92 10.47 -0.48 -2.50
C ALA A 92 11.51 -1.44 -1.90
N ALA A 93 11.12 -2.69 -1.65
CA ALA A 93 12.00 -3.73 -1.15
C ALA A 93 13.18 -3.99 -2.10
N GLY A 94 12.94 -4.04 -3.41
CA GLY A 94 13.97 -4.24 -4.42
C GLY A 94 14.97 -3.10 -4.50
N VAL A 95 14.49 -1.86 -4.48
CA VAL A 95 15.38 -0.67 -4.43
C VAL A 95 16.19 -0.67 -3.13
N SER A 96 15.58 -0.96 -1.99
CA SER A 96 16.28 -1.08 -0.71
C SER A 96 17.37 -2.15 -0.74
N ALA A 97 17.07 -3.32 -1.30
CA ALA A 97 18.03 -4.41 -1.47
C ALA A 97 19.21 -4.00 -2.37
N LEU A 98 18.92 -3.32 -3.50
CA LEU A 98 19.95 -2.82 -4.43
C LEU A 98 20.86 -1.75 -3.80
N LEU A 99 20.34 -0.95 -2.87
CA LEU A 99 21.12 0.04 -2.13
C LEU A 99 21.96 -0.59 -1.00
N GLY A 100 21.88 -1.90 -0.80
CA GLY A 100 22.64 -2.62 0.23
C GLY A 100 21.89 -2.71 1.56
N SER A 101 20.64 -3.20 1.51
CA SER A 101 19.87 -3.52 2.72
C SER A 101 20.65 -4.44 3.66
N ALA A 102 20.58 -4.17 4.97
CA ALA A 102 21.22 -4.98 6.00
C ALA A 102 20.69 -6.43 6.06
N TRP A 103 19.48 -6.66 5.53
CA TRP A 103 18.85 -7.99 5.45
C TRP A 103 19.08 -8.67 4.08
N GLY A 104 19.76 -8.01 3.14
CA GLY A 104 20.11 -8.60 1.85
C GLY A 104 18.87 -9.07 1.05
N PRO A 105 18.91 -10.27 0.42
CA PRO A 105 17.80 -10.79 -0.38
C PRO A 105 16.50 -11.03 0.40
N ASP A 106 16.58 -11.24 1.73
CA ASP A 106 15.40 -11.44 2.58
C ASP A 106 14.43 -10.24 2.51
N THR A 107 14.96 -9.03 2.30
CA THR A 107 14.15 -7.82 2.11
C THR A 107 13.09 -7.99 1.02
N LEU A 108 13.42 -8.72 -0.07
CA LEU A 108 12.45 -9.00 -1.15
C LEU A 108 11.36 -9.97 -0.70
N LEU A 109 11.71 -11.01 0.06
CA LEU A 109 10.76 -11.98 0.59
C LEU A 109 9.81 -11.30 1.58
N SER A 110 10.37 -10.50 2.49
CA SER A 110 9.63 -9.71 3.46
C SER A 110 8.66 -8.74 2.78
N GLY A 111 9.14 -7.96 1.81
CA GLY A 111 8.29 -7.06 1.01
C GLY A 111 7.20 -7.80 0.21
N PHE A 112 7.50 -9.00 -0.31
CA PHE A 112 6.52 -9.83 -0.99
C PHE A 112 5.37 -10.22 -0.05
N VAL A 113 5.67 -10.80 1.12
CA VAL A 113 4.62 -11.27 2.05
C VAL A 113 3.81 -10.10 2.62
N GLN A 114 4.45 -8.97 2.90
CA GLN A 114 3.81 -7.75 3.40
C GLN A 114 2.87 -7.14 2.37
N GLY A 115 3.35 -6.97 1.13
CA GLY A 115 2.57 -6.40 0.04
C GLY A 115 1.42 -7.31 -0.35
N ALA A 116 1.65 -8.64 -0.40
CA ALA A 116 0.62 -9.61 -0.72
C ALA A 116 -0.49 -9.63 0.34
N ALA A 117 -0.14 -9.57 1.64
CA ALA A 117 -1.12 -9.55 2.71
C ALA A 117 -2.02 -8.30 2.66
N ALA A 118 -1.45 -7.12 2.38
CA ALA A 118 -2.24 -5.90 2.16
C ALA A 118 -3.13 -6.01 0.91
N GLU A 119 -2.57 -6.52 -0.19
CA GLU A 119 -3.29 -6.73 -1.45
C GLU A 119 -4.52 -7.62 -1.27
N LEU A 120 -4.42 -8.68 -0.46
CA LEU A 120 -5.53 -9.59 -0.19
C LEU A 120 -6.72 -8.87 0.46
N ILE A 121 -6.50 -7.87 1.32
CA ILE A 121 -7.59 -7.08 1.91
C ILE A 121 -8.28 -6.22 0.85
N PHE A 122 -7.50 -5.59 -0.04
CA PHE A 122 -8.07 -4.82 -1.15
C PHE A 122 -8.81 -5.73 -2.14
N ALA A 123 -8.27 -6.90 -2.43
CA ALA A 123 -8.91 -7.92 -3.25
C ALA A 123 -10.23 -8.41 -2.64
N PHE A 124 -10.30 -8.60 -1.32
CA PHE A 124 -11.53 -8.99 -0.62
C PHE A 124 -12.65 -7.94 -0.77
N THR A 125 -12.29 -6.65 -0.79
CA THR A 125 -13.24 -5.56 -1.08
C THR A 125 -13.46 -5.32 -2.57
N LEU A 126 -12.91 -6.18 -3.43
CA LEU A 126 -12.92 -6.06 -4.89
C LEU A 126 -12.39 -4.71 -5.39
N TYR A 127 -11.50 -4.07 -4.64
CA TYR A 127 -10.95 -2.72 -4.91
C TYR A 127 -12.01 -1.60 -4.93
N ARG A 128 -13.17 -1.83 -4.30
CA ARG A 128 -14.29 -0.88 -4.30
C ARG A 128 -14.37 -0.01 -3.05
N LEU A 129 -13.72 -0.41 -1.95
CA LEU A 129 -13.80 0.29 -0.68
C LEU A 129 -12.45 0.87 -0.28
N TRP A 130 -12.42 2.18 -0.03
CA TRP A 130 -11.21 2.95 0.29
C TRP A 130 -11.33 3.73 1.61
N SER A 131 -12.23 3.27 2.49
CA SER A 131 -12.48 3.89 3.79
C SER A 131 -11.36 3.60 4.78
N PHE A 132 -11.21 4.44 5.80
CA PHE A 132 -10.19 4.28 6.83
C PHE A 132 -10.18 2.88 7.50
N PRO A 133 -11.33 2.24 7.81
CA PRO A 133 -11.35 0.87 8.32
C PRO A 133 -10.70 -0.15 7.37
N VAL A 134 -10.94 -0.06 6.06
CA VAL A 134 -10.34 -0.98 5.07
C VAL A 134 -8.84 -0.74 4.96
N LEU A 135 -8.40 0.51 4.93
CA LEU A 135 -6.98 0.86 4.94
C LEU A 135 -6.28 0.36 6.22
N SER A 136 -6.96 0.47 7.37
CA SER A 136 -6.46 -0.04 8.64
C SER A 136 -6.34 -1.55 8.63
N LEU A 137 -7.33 -2.26 8.08
CA LEU A 137 -7.28 -3.71 7.96
C LEU A 137 -6.15 -4.17 7.03
N ALA A 138 -5.94 -3.49 5.90
CA ALA A 138 -4.83 -3.76 4.99
C ALA A 138 -3.47 -3.53 5.66
N ALA A 139 -3.33 -2.42 6.39
CA ALA A 139 -2.13 -2.10 7.15
C ALA A 139 -1.83 -3.16 8.23
N VAL A 140 -2.85 -3.58 8.99
CA VAL A 140 -2.72 -4.63 10.02
C VAL A 140 -2.39 -5.98 9.39
N ALA A 141 -2.99 -6.34 8.26
CA ALA A 141 -2.67 -7.57 7.54
C ALA A 141 -1.20 -7.59 7.07
N SER A 142 -0.71 -6.47 6.55
CA SER A 142 0.70 -6.29 6.17
C SER A 142 1.62 -6.45 7.38
N ALA A 143 1.29 -5.79 8.50
CA ALA A 143 2.04 -5.90 9.75
C ALA A 143 2.03 -7.32 10.34
N ALA A 144 0.90 -8.03 10.26
CA ALA A 144 0.80 -9.41 10.71
C ALA A 144 1.68 -10.35 9.87
N ALA A 145 1.74 -10.13 8.55
CA ALA A 145 2.62 -10.89 7.67
C ALA A 145 4.11 -10.60 7.96
N ALA A 146 4.48 -9.34 8.17
CA ALA A 146 5.82 -8.94 8.60
C ALA A 146 6.20 -9.58 9.94
N TRP A 147 5.31 -9.50 10.93
CA TRP A 147 5.53 -10.06 12.25
C TRP A 147 5.71 -11.59 12.20
N LEU A 148 4.87 -12.29 11.43
CA LEU A 148 4.98 -13.74 11.26
C LEU A 148 6.29 -14.12 10.56
N HIS A 149 6.65 -13.40 9.50
CA HIS A 149 7.91 -13.56 8.79
C HIS A 149 9.12 -13.43 9.76
N ASP A 150 9.17 -12.32 10.50
CA ASP A 150 10.27 -12.04 11.42
C ASP A 150 10.29 -13.00 12.61
N TRP A 151 9.14 -13.43 13.11
CA TRP A 151 9.08 -14.47 14.12
C TRP A 151 9.75 -15.74 13.63
N VAL A 152 9.36 -16.23 12.46
CA VAL A 152 9.88 -17.48 11.90
C VAL A 152 11.37 -17.39 11.59
N LEU A 153 11.90 -16.23 11.18
CA LEU A 153 13.31 -16.12 10.74
C LEU A 153 14.26 -15.61 11.81
N TYR A 154 13.83 -14.68 12.66
CA TYR A 154 14.73 -13.91 13.54
C TYR A 154 14.43 -14.04 15.03
N TYR A 155 13.22 -14.49 15.40
CA TYR A 155 12.75 -14.44 16.78
C TYR A 155 12.08 -15.76 17.22
N GLN A 156 12.61 -16.89 16.77
CA GLN A 156 12.06 -18.22 17.10
C GLN A 156 12.08 -18.52 18.60
N ASP A 157 13.13 -18.09 19.29
CA ASP A 157 13.35 -18.36 20.73
C ASP A 157 12.69 -17.34 21.66
N VAL A 158 12.00 -16.33 21.12
CA VAL A 158 11.32 -15.31 21.92
C VAL A 158 10.03 -15.90 22.50
N ALA A 159 9.81 -15.67 23.79
CA ALA A 159 8.63 -16.14 24.50
C ALA A 159 7.32 -15.66 23.83
N ILE A 160 6.31 -16.53 23.85
CA ILE A 160 5.04 -16.35 23.12
C ILE A 160 4.31 -15.05 23.52
N ASP A 161 4.30 -14.73 24.80
CA ASP A 161 3.70 -13.53 25.36
C ASP A 161 4.38 -12.26 24.83
N VAL A 162 5.71 -12.26 24.77
CA VAL A 162 6.48 -11.16 24.18
C VAL A 162 6.17 -11.04 22.70
N GLN A 163 6.09 -12.15 21.96
CA GLN A 163 5.77 -12.11 20.52
C GLN A 163 4.39 -11.52 20.24
N LEU A 164 3.39 -11.85 21.06
CA LEU A 164 2.05 -11.26 20.94
C LEU A 164 2.06 -9.75 21.20
N ILE A 165 2.84 -9.27 22.18
CA ILE A 165 3.00 -7.84 22.46
C ILE A 165 3.64 -7.13 21.25
N ARG A 166 4.67 -7.72 20.65
CA ARG A 166 5.33 -7.18 19.45
C ARG A 166 4.37 -7.08 18.28
N GLY A 167 3.63 -8.16 18.00
CA GLY A 167 2.61 -8.18 16.95
C GLY A 167 1.51 -7.12 17.18
N LEU A 168 1.06 -6.95 18.42
CA LEU A 168 0.09 -5.91 18.78
C LEU A 168 0.67 -4.50 18.58
N ALA A 169 1.91 -4.26 18.99
CA ALA A 169 2.59 -2.98 18.78
C ALA A 169 2.70 -2.65 17.29
N MET A 170 3.14 -3.61 16.47
CA MET A 170 3.19 -3.45 15.01
C MET A 170 1.82 -3.15 14.42
N ALA A 171 0.76 -3.85 14.85
CA ALA A 171 -0.60 -3.63 14.38
C ALA A 171 -1.13 -2.22 14.73
N VAL A 172 -0.95 -1.79 15.99
CA VAL A 172 -1.36 -0.44 16.42
C VAL A 172 -0.61 0.62 15.62
N SER A 173 0.71 0.45 15.45
CA SER A 173 1.50 1.39 14.66
C SER A 173 1.12 1.39 13.18
N ALA A 174 0.78 0.24 12.60
CA ALA A 174 0.31 0.17 11.22
C ALA A 174 -0.98 0.99 11.01
N VAL A 175 -1.94 0.94 11.94
CA VAL A 175 -3.14 1.79 11.85
C VAL A 175 -2.78 3.29 11.85
N VAL A 176 -1.86 3.70 12.73
CA VAL A 176 -1.51 5.10 12.90
C VAL A 176 -0.59 5.59 11.77
N ILE A 177 0.55 4.94 11.56
CA ILE A 177 1.59 5.37 10.62
C ILE A 177 1.22 5.01 9.18
N VAL A 178 0.74 3.79 8.94
CA VAL A 178 0.48 3.32 7.57
C VAL A 178 -0.88 3.80 7.10
N ALA A 179 -1.97 3.45 7.77
CA ALA A 179 -3.30 3.82 7.29
C ALA A 179 -3.55 5.33 7.42
N ALA A 180 -3.37 5.92 8.60
CA ALA A 180 -3.60 7.35 8.80
C ALA A 180 -2.53 8.21 8.10
N GLY A 181 -1.26 7.80 8.16
CA GLY A 181 -0.18 8.48 7.46
C GLY A 181 -0.32 8.43 5.93
N SER A 182 -0.73 7.30 5.34
CA SER A 182 -1.00 7.22 3.90
C SER A 182 -2.15 8.13 3.47
N LEU A 183 -3.20 8.27 4.28
CA LEU A 183 -4.27 9.24 4.01
C LEU A 183 -3.74 10.68 4.07
N ALA A 184 -2.95 11.01 5.09
CA ALA A 184 -2.37 12.34 5.24
C ALA A 184 -1.45 12.69 4.06
N LEU A 185 -0.60 11.74 3.64
CA LEU A 185 0.31 11.87 2.51
C LEU A 185 -0.44 11.94 1.17
N ALA A 186 -1.45 11.09 0.96
CA ALA A 186 -2.29 11.18 -0.24
C ALA A 186 -3.01 12.54 -0.33
N ARG A 187 -3.47 13.09 0.80
CA ARG A 187 -4.06 14.43 0.85
C ARG A 187 -3.04 15.53 0.54
N SER A 188 -1.82 15.47 1.06
CA SER A 188 -0.79 16.46 0.76
C SER A 188 -0.37 16.41 -0.71
N LEU A 189 -0.18 15.22 -1.28
CA LEU A 189 0.14 15.02 -2.69
C LEU A 189 -0.99 15.54 -3.61
N ARG A 190 -2.26 15.36 -3.23
CA ARG A 190 -3.40 15.97 -3.94
C ARG A 190 -3.38 17.49 -3.89
N ARG A 191 -3.12 18.08 -2.72
CA ARG A 191 -3.02 19.55 -2.57
C ARG A 191 -1.88 20.14 -3.40
N ALA A 192 -0.82 19.37 -3.64
CA ALA A 192 0.29 19.74 -4.50
C ALA A 192 0.01 19.56 -6.00
N GLY A 193 -1.18 19.08 -6.40
CA GLY A 193 -1.55 18.84 -7.80
C GLY A 193 -0.93 17.60 -8.44
N VAL A 194 -0.06 16.87 -7.72
CA VAL A 194 0.71 15.73 -8.29
C VAL A 194 -0.18 14.54 -8.64
N LEU A 195 -1.34 14.42 -7.98
CA LEU A 195 -2.29 13.31 -8.19
C LEU A 195 -3.45 13.67 -9.12
N GLU A 196 -3.31 14.73 -9.93
CA GLU A 196 -4.32 15.09 -10.92
C GLU A 196 -4.61 13.93 -11.88
N GLY A 197 -5.91 13.64 -12.02
CA GLY A 197 -6.42 12.54 -12.83
C GLY A 197 -6.47 11.19 -12.13
N PHE A 198 -5.96 11.02 -10.90
CA PHE A 198 -6.22 9.81 -10.09
C PHE A 198 -7.57 9.92 -9.35
N PRO A 199 -8.17 8.78 -8.94
CA PRO A 199 -9.43 8.78 -8.21
C PRO A 199 -9.40 9.63 -6.92
N THR A 200 -10.51 10.31 -6.65
CA THR A 200 -10.65 11.29 -5.56
C THR A 200 -11.52 10.82 -4.39
N ASP A 201 -12.38 9.82 -4.59
CA ASP A 201 -13.52 9.60 -3.69
C ASP A 201 -13.13 8.65 -2.56
N GLY A 202 -12.91 9.19 -1.36
CA GLY A 202 -12.58 8.45 -0.13
C GLY A 202 -12.57 9.35 1.09
#